data_AF-A0A929VNF8-F1
#
_entry.id   AF-A0A929VNF8-F1
#
_cell.length_a   1.000
_cell.length_b   1.000
_cell.length_c   1.000
_cell.angle_alpha   90.00
_cell.angle_beta   90.00
_cell.angle_gamma   90.00
#
_symmetry.space_group_name_H-M   'P 1'
#
loop_
_entity.id
_entity.type
_entity.pdbx_description
1 polymer ?
#
loop_
_entity_poly.entity_id
_entity_poly.type
_entity_poly.pdbx_seq_one_letter_code
_entity_poly.pdbx_strand_id
1 'polypeptide(L)'
;VCPDSNIKRNDIIQAICLRDEASVVAFCQGIQAAAPIDSHVVPLPWDMPGYEDKVVMAAGAFVQGSSIELSADAPIREPYNVYFQGGLTYEHARFGILKATDSMYKKGLLNYNEQKR
;
A
#
# COMPACT_ATOMS: atom_id res chain seq x y z
N VAL A 1 -3.06 2.24 -12.89
CA VAL A 1 -3.78 1.80 -11.66
C VAL A 1 -4.96 0.95 -12.09
N CYS A 2 -5.51 0.08 -11.23
CA CYS A 2 -6.66 -0.74 -11.59
C CYS A 2 -7.62 -0.93 -10.39
N PRO A 3 -8.93 -0.67 -10.53
CA PRO A 3 -9.55 -0.02 -11.68
C PRO A 3 -9.15 1.47 -11.74
N ASP A 4 -9.35 2.08 -12.91
CA ASP A 4 -9.22 3.53 -13.07
C ASP A 4 -10.31 4.28 -12.30
N SER A 5 -10.05 5.55 -11.98
CA SER A 5 -10.95 6.39 -11.17
C SER A 5 -12.36 6.57 -11.75
N ASN A 6 -12.49 6.45 -13.07
CA ASN A 6 -13.75 6.70 -13.79
C ASN A 6 -14.62 5.45 -13.96
N ILE A 7 -14.12 4.28 -13.56
CA ILE A 7 -14.87 3.02 -13.69
C ILE A 7 -15.75 2.81 -12.46
N LYS A 8 -17.00 2.38 -12.70
CA LYS A 8 -17.93 2.00 -11.63
C LYS A 8 -17.34 0.84 -10.81
N ARG A 9 -17.26 1.01 -9.50
CA ARG A 9 -16.69 0.01 -8.57
C ARG A 9 -17.77 -0.90 -7.99
N ASN A 10 -17.37 -2.14 -7.73
CA ASN A 10 -18.19 -3.14 -7.05
C ASN A 10 -17.54 -3.64 -5.75
N ASP A 11 -16.32 -3.19 -5.45
CA ASP A 11 -15.57 -3.48 -4.24
C ASP A 11 -14.74 -2.24 -3.81
N ILE A 12 -13.97 -2.39 -2.73
CA ILE A 12 -13.09 -1.35 -2.17
C ILE A 12 -11.62 -1.51 -2.59
N ILE A 13 -11.30 -2.50 -3.43
CA ILE A 13 -9.91 -2.84 -3.75
C ILE A 13 -9.37 -1.86 -4.79
N GLN A 14 -8.17 -1.36 -4.53
CA GLN A 14 -7.40 -0.57 -5.48
C GLN A 14 -6.03 -1.21 -5.71
N ALA A 15 -5.81 -1.73 -6.91
CA ALA A 15 -4.50 -2.22 -7.32
C ALA A 15 -3.65 -1.09 -7.94
N ILE A 16 -2.37 -1.07 -7.57
CA ILE A 16 -1.37 -0.14 -8.09
C ILE A 16 -0.13 -0.95 -8.49
N CYS A 17 0.24 -0.91 -9.77
CA CYS A 17 1.46 -1.55 -10.29
C CYS A 17 2.65 -0.61 -10.05
N LEU A 18 3.52 -1.00 -9.12
CA LEU A 18 4.69 -0.20 -8.70
C LEU A 18 5.99 -0.64 -9.38
N ARG A 19 5.95 -1.73 -10.16
CA ARG A 19 7.00 -2.21 -11.08
C ARG A 19 8.28 -2.76 -10.46
N ASP A 20 8.55 -2.49 -9.19
CA ASP A 20 9.69 -3.05 -8.48
C ASP A 20 9.37 -3.32 -6.99
N GLU A 21 10.14 -4.24 -6.40
CA GLU A 21 10.01 -4.64 -5.00
C GLU A 21 10.22 -3.47 -4.02
N ALA A 22 11.22 -2.63 -4.27
CA ALA A 22 11.57 -1.54 -3.35
C ALA A 22 10.43 -0.52 -3.25
N SER A 23 9.78 -0.21 -4.38
CA SER A 23 8.59 0.63 -4.45
C SER A 23 7.41 0.03 -3.69
N VAL A 24 7.14 -1.28 -3.85
CA VAL A 24 6.08 -1.98 -3.10
C VAL A 24 6.31 -1.93 -1.59
N VAL A 25 7.53 -2.27 -1.15
CA VAL A 25 7.87 -2.26 0.27
C VAL A 25 7.81 -0.85 0.84
N ALA A 26 8.34 0.16 0.12
CA ALA A 26 8.27 1.55 0.55
C ALA A 26 6.84 2.09 0.65
N PHE A 27 5.97 1.70 -0.28
CA PHE A 27 4.56 2.05 -0.25
C PHE A 27 3.88 1.47 1.00
N CYS A 28 4.03 0.16 1.25
CA CYS A 28 3.44 -0.51 2.41
C CYS A 28 3.97 0.06 3.73
N GLN A 29 5.27 0.34 3.82
CA GLN A 29 5.86 0.98 5.01
C GLN A 29 5.27 2.38 5.27
N GLY A 30 4.98 3.15 4.22
CA GLY A 30 4.33 4.45 4.37
C GLY A 30 2.86 4.34 4.79
N ILE A 31 2.13 3.32 4.32
CA ILE A 31 0.79 3.01 4.80
C ILE A 31 0.80 2.62 6.28
N GLN A 32 1.72 1.74 6.71
CA GLN A 32 1.84 1.34 8.11
C GLN A 32 2.17 2.54 9.01
N ALA A 33 3.10 3.40 8.58
CA ALA A 33 3.46 4.60 9.34
C ALA A 33 2.31 5.62 9.48
N ALA A 34 1.28 5.53 8.61
CA ALA A 34 0.07 6.36 8.67
C ALA A 34 -1.07 5.71 9.45
N ALA A 35 -0.88 4.48 9.94
CA ALA A 35 -1.90 3.73 10.66
C ALA A 35 -2.08 4.26 12.10
N PRO A 36 -3.28 4.16 12.69
CA PRO A 36 -3.52 4.57 14.07
C PRO A 36 -2.88 3.61 15.09
N ILE A 37 -2.75 2.33 14.74
CA ILE A 37 -2.17 1.27 15.57
C ILE A 37 -0.88 0.78 14.93
N ASP A 38 0.12 0.43 15.75
CA ASP A 38 1.41 -0.13 15.33
C ASP A 38 2.16 0.66 14.25
N SER A 39 1.99 1.98 14.21
CA SER A 39 2.65 2.85 13.22
C SER A 39 4.17 2.91 13.33
N HIS A 40 4.73 2.48 14.47
CA HIS A 40 6.17 2.37 14.70
C HIS A 40 6.76 1.05 14.15
N VAL A 41 5.90 0.08 13.81
CA VAL A 41 6.33 -1.20 13.24
C VAL A 41 6.61 -1.03 11.75
N VAL A 42 7.72 -1.61 11.29
CA VAL A 42 8.16 -1.52 9.90
C VAL A 42 7.84 -2.83 9.19
N PRO A 43 6.90 -2.84 8.22
CA PRO A 43 6.59 -4.06 7.48
C PRO A 43 7.73 -4.43 6.54
N LEU A 44 8.00 -5.74 6.49
CA LEU A 44 8.99 -6.36 5.62
C LEU A 44 8.35 -7.57 4.92
N PRO A 45 8.82 -7.95 3.73
CA PRO A 45 8.41 -9.19 3.09
C PRO A 45 8.68 -10.40 3.99
N TRP A 46 7.68 -11.25 4.19
CA TRP A 46 7.79 -12.47 4.97
C TRP A 46 7.00 -13.62 4.34
N ASP A 47 7.36 -14.85 4.71
CA ASP A 47 6.73 -16.07 4.20
C ASP A 47 5.37 -16.29 4.88
N MET A 48 4.33 -15.65 4.34
CA MET A 48 2.97 -15.74 4.88
C MET A 48 2.38 -17.13 4.59
N PRO A 49 1.87 -17.87 5.60
CA PRO A 49 1.27 -19.18 5.38
C PRO A 49 0.14 -19.14 4.34
N GLY A 50 0.20 -20.03 3.35
CA GLY A 50 -0.80 -20.11 2.27
C GLY A 50 -0.44 -19.33 1.01
N TYR A 51 0.65 -18.57 1.00
CA TYR A 51 1.18 -17.90 -0.19
C TYR A 51 2.46 -18.57 -0.67
N GLU A 52 2.63 -18.65 -1.99
CA GLU A 52 3.85 -19.20 -2.62
C GLU A 52 5.02 -18.20 -2.54
N ASP A 53 4.73 -16.93 -2.78
CA ASP A 53 5.70 -15.84 -2.71
C ASP A 53 5.64 -15.11 -1.36
N LYS A 54 6.74 -14.45 -1.00
CA LYS A 54 6.77 -13.54 0.14
C LYS A 54 5.70 -12.46 -0.03
N VAL A 55 5.05 -12.10 1.07
CA VAL A 55 4.05 -11.03 1.09
C VAL A 55 4.55 -9.93 2.02
N VAL A 56 4.36 -8.67 1.63
CA VAL A 56 4.48 -7.52 2.54
C VAL A 56 3.07 -7.01 2.85
N MET A 57 2.83 -6.63 4.10
CA MET A 57 1.50 -6.19 4.55
C MET A 57 1.63 -5.05 5.56
N ALA A 58 0.83 -4.01 5.35
CA ALA A 58 0.55 -2.94 6.29
C ALA A 58 -0.88 -3.15 6.84
N ALA A 59 -0.98 -3.40 8.13
CA ALA A 59 -2.22 -3.81 8.80
C ALA A 59 -2.32 -3.22 10.23
N GLY A 60 -1.95 -1.95 10.40
CA GLY A 60 -2.09 -1.19 11.66
C GLY A 60 -3.53 -0.84 12.02
N ALA A 61 -4.38 -1.86 12.10
CA ALA A 61 -5.81 -1.77 12.36
C ALA A 61 -6.13 -1.96 13.85
N PHE A 62 -7.26 -1.41 14.30
CA PHE A 62 -7.80 -1.67 15.65
C PHE A 62 -8.26 -3.12 15.80
N VAL A 63 -8.85 -3.69 14.73
CA VAL A 63 -9.23 -5.10 14.68
C VAL A 63 -8.24 -5.86 13.80
N GLN A 64 -7.62 -6.91 14.36
CA GLN A 64 -6.61 -7.70 13.65
C GLN A 64 -7.19 -8.30 12.35
N GLY A 65 -6.53 -8.03 11.23
CA GLY A 65 -6.92 -8.52 9.91
C GLY A 65 -8.09 -7.77 9.26
N SER A 66 -8.53 -6.65 9.84
CA SER A 66 -9.58 -5.80 9.27
C SER A 66 -9.12 -5.12 7.98
N SER A 67 -9.79 -5.41 6.87
CA SER A 67 -9.53 -4.82 5.55
C SER A 67 -10.49 -3.68 5.19
N ILE A 68 -11.48 -3.40 6.04
CA ILE A 68 -12.29 -2.17 5.96
C ILE A 68 -11.55 -0.98 6.60
N GLU A 69 -10.63 -1.27 7.52
CA GLU A 69 -9.63 -0.32 7.99
C GLU A 69 -8.51 -0.17 6.95
N LEU A 70 -7.80 0.95 7.01
CA LEU A 70 -6.77 1.29 6.03
C LEU A 70 -5.67 0.23 6.03
N SER A 71 -5.48 -0.45 4.90
CA SER A 71 -4.47 -1.51 4.75
C SER A 71 -3.90 -1.53 3.35
N ALA A 72 -2.71 -2.12 3.24
CA ALA A 72 -2.09 -2.41 1.95
C ALA A 72 -1.26 -3.67 2.01
N ASP A 73 -1.34 -4.51 0.99
CA ASP A 73 -0.59 -5.76 0.92
C ASP A 73 -0.22 -6.12 -0.53
N ALA A 74 0.85 -6.89 -0.67
CA ALA A 74 1.38 -7.26 -1.98
C ALA A 74 2.23 -8.53 -1.91
N PRO A 75 2.07 -9.47 -2.87
CA PRO A 75 3.07 -10.48 -3.11
C PRO A 75 4.31 -9.85 -3.75
N ILE A 76 5.50 -10.25 -3.32
CA ILE A 76 6.79 -9.82 -3.88
C ILE A 76 7.08 -10.65 -5.12
N ARG A 77 6.41 -10.28 -6.21
CA ARG A 77 6.61 -10.84 -7.55
C ARG A 77 6.19 -9.86 -8.62
N GLU A 78 6.69 -10.06 -9.84
CA GLU A 78 6.24 -9.29 -11.00
C GLU A 78 4.71 -9.43 -11.23
N PRO A 79 4.01 -8.34 -11.60
CA PRO A 79 4.52 -7.01 -11.93
C PRO A 79 4.60 -6.03 -10.74
N TYR A 80 4.67 -6.54 -9.50
CA TYR A 80 4.75 -5.76 -8.26
C TYR A 80 3.51 -4.91 -8.03
N ASN A 81 2.36 -5.58 -7.98
CA ASN A 81 1.07 -4.97 -7.66
C ASN A 81 0.90 -4.89 -6.15
N VAL A 82 0.63 -3.68 -5.65
CA VAL A 82 0.09 -3.49 -4.29
C VAL A 82 -1.43 -3.36 -4.35
N TYR A 83 -2.10 -3.99 -3.40
CA TYR A 83 -3.53 -3.89 -3.17
C TYR A 83 -3.72 -2.97 -1.97
N PHE A 84 -4.40 -1.85 -2.21
CA PHE A 84 -4.71 -0.83 -1.22
C PHE A 84 -6.23 -0.82 -1.04
N GLN A 85 -6.69 -0.86 0.21
CA GLN A 85 -8.12 -0.90 0.52
C GLN A 85 -8.43 -0.30 1.88
N GLY A 86 -9.72 -0.06 2.09
CA GLY A 86 -10.25 0.39 3.36
C GLY A 86 -9.89 1.83 3.71
N GLY A 87 -10.23 2.20 4.93
CA GLY A 87 -10.17 3.56 5.45
C GLY A 87 -11.51 3.92 6.07
N LEU A 88 -11.55 3.96 7.40
CA LEU A 88 -12.78 4.27 8.15
C LEU A 88 -13.29 5.68 7.85
N THR A 89 -12.38 6.60 7.54
CA THR A 89 -12.69 7.94 7.08
C THR A 89 -11.91 8.24 5.81
N TYR A 90 -12.49 9.08 4.95
CA TYR A 90 -11.84 9.52 3.72
C TYR A 90 -10.52 10.25 4.01
N GLU A 91 -10.49 11.05 5.08
CA GLU A 91 -9.33 11.82 5.51
C GLU A 91 -8.17 10.89 5.88
N HIS A 92 -8.44 9.79 6.57
CA HIS A 92 -7.42 8.81 6.94
C HIS A 92 -6.88 8.09 5.71
N ALA A 93 -7.74 7.64 4.80
CA ALA A 93 -7.30 6.99 3.57
C ALA A 93 -6.45 7.93 2.70
N ARG A 94 -6.87 9.20 2.56
CA ARG A 94 -6.12 10.23 1.83
C ARG A 94 -4.78 10.51 2.49
N PHE A 95 -4.73 10.64 3.81
CA PHE A 95 -3.48 10.82 4.55
C PHE A 95 -2.52 9.64 4.37
N GLY A 96 -3.04 8.40 4.40
CA GLY A 96 -2.30 7.19 4.12
C GLY A 96 -1.57 7.23 2.78
N ILE A 97 -2.29 7.54 1.69
CA ILE A 97 -1.69 7.67 0.36
C ILE A 97 -0.63 8.76 0.29
N LEU A 98 -0.84 9.91 0.96
CA LEU A 98 0.16 10.96 1.02
C LEU A 98 1.44 10.48 1.74
N LYS A 99 1.30 9.68 2.80
CA LYS A 99 2.45 9.09 3.50
C LYS A 99 3.14 7.97 2.76
N ALA A 100 2.40 7.13 2.03
CA ALA A 100 3.00 6.16 1.12
C ALA A 100 3.84 6.86 0.04
N THR A 101 3.29 7.92 -0.57
CA THR A 101 4.00 8.74 -1.56
C THR A 101 5.25 9.41 -0.97
N ASP A 102 5.14 10.02 0.22
CA ASP A 102 6.28 10.63 0.94
C ASP A 102 7.38 9.60 1.27
N SER A 103 7.00 8.40 1.71
CA SER A 103 7.91 7.28 1.98
C SER A 103 8.70 6.88 0.74
N MET A 104 8.01 6.70 -0.39
CA MET A 104 8.66 6.38 -1.67
C MET A 104 9.57 7.51 -2.16
N TYR A 105 9.11 8.76 -2.07
CA TYR A 105 9.88 9.93 -2.47
C TYR A 105 11.18 10.07 -1.68
N LYS A 106 11.13 9.94 -0.35
CA LYS A 106 12.31 10.00 0.53
C LYS A 106 13.35 8.92 0.23
N LYS A 107 12.93 7.80 -0.35
CA LYS A 107 13.81 6.71 -0.79
C LYS A 107 14.30 6.85 -2.23
N GLY A 108 13.96 7.94 -2.92
CA GLY A 108 14.34 8.17 -4.31
C GLY A 108 13.61 7.28 -5.32
N LEU A 109 12.46 6.71 -4.93
CA LEU A 109 11.66 5.81 -5.77
C LEU A 109 10.58 6.54 -6.58
N LEU A 110 10.44 7.86 -6.39
CA LEU A 110 9.56 8.71 -7.17
C LEU A 110 10.33 9.90 -7.74
N ASN A 111 10.20 10.10 -9.05
CA ASN A 111 10.79 11.23 -9.76
C ASN A 111 9.70 12.26 -10.09
N TYR A 112 9.83 13.48 -9.56
CA TYR A 112 8.89 14.58 -9.84
C TYR A 112 8.93 15.03 -11.32
N ASN A 113 10.03 14.77 -12.03
CA ASN A 113 10.31 15.33 -13.35
C ASN A 113 9.76 14.51 -14.53
N GLU A 114 9.20 13.32 -14.31
CA GLU A 114 8.72 12.45 -15.38
C GLU A 114 7.26 12.70 -15.80
N GLN A 115 6.50 13.54 -15.06
CA GLN A 115 5.09 13.84 -15.37
C GLN A 115 4.87 14.90 -16.46
N LYS A 116 5.93 15.33 -17.17
CA LYS A 116 5.86 16.30 -18.29
C LYS A 116 6.02 15.68 -19.69
N ARG A 117 5.86 14.36 -19.84
CA ARG A 117 5.84 13.70 -21.16
C ARG A 117 4.46 13.16 -21.49
#